data_AF-A0A8C5T3H7-F1
#
_entry.id   AF-A0A8C5T3H7-F1
#
_cell.length_a   1.000
_cell.length_b   1.000
_cell.length_c   1.000
_cell.angle_alpha   90.00
_cell.angle_beta   90.00
_cell.angle_gamma   90.00
#
_symmetry.space_group_name_H-M   'P 1'
#
loop_
_entity.id
_entity.type
_entity.pdbx_description
1 polymer ?
#
loop_
_entity_poly.entity_id
_entity_poly.type
_entity_poly.pdbx_seq_one_letter_code
_entity_poly.pdbx_strand_id
1 'polypeptide(L)'
;ACRDTTVTQELLKEGFHRDLLVQVELGEDAGGCAVAARTRLPPGIYVDPYELATLQLHNLTKAVLTPDVVDVEAPEYLARDVVLLLFLEPEARCPRCFRAAVPVHARYHRPAQGTREALVVLESPEVLLCCCHGEILIDVLGCFLTLSL
;
A
#
# COMPACT_ATOMS: atom_id res chain seq x y z
N ALA A 1 27.63 -5.94 4.57
CA ALA A 1 26.90 -4.66 4.63
C ALA A 1 25.52 -4.93 4.06
N CYS A 2 24.45 -4.71 4.82
CA CYS A 2 23.09 -4.71 4.25
C CYS A 2 23.07 -3.60 3.19
N ARG A 3 22.68 -3.93 1.96
CA ARG A 3 22.55 -2.91 0.91
C ARG A 3 21.28 -2.12 1.18
N ASP A 4 21.35 -0.80 1.06
CA ASP A 4 20.24 0.08 1.40
C ASP A 4 19.06 -0.15 0.44
N THR A 5 17.88 -0.38 1.02
CA THR A 5 16.60 -0.39 0.31
C THR A 5 15.93 0.96 0.57
N THR A 6 15.53 1.64 -0.49
CA THR A 6 14.87 2.95 -0.40
C THR A 6 13.38 2.78 -0.63
N VAL A 7 12.59 3.38 0.25
CA VAL A 7 11.13 3.37 0.16
C VAL A 7 10.64 4.80 0.12
N THR A 8 9.91 5.14 -0.94
CA THR A 8 9.32 6.47 -1.12
C THR A 8 7.81 6.32 -1.16
N GLN A 9 7.13 7.20 -0.42
CA GLN A 9 5.68 7.28 -0.37
C GLN A 9 5.27 8.72 -0.65
N GLU A 10 4.40 8.93 -1.62
CA GLU A 10 3.97 10.25 -2.07
C GLU A 10 2.46 10.30 -2.27
N LEU A 11 1.84 11.42 -1.88
CA LEU A 11 0.44 11.72 -2.20
C LEU A 11 0.40 12.68 -3.40
N LEU A 12 -0.02 12.15 -4.54
CA LEU A 12 -0.21 12.92 -5.77
C LEU A 12 -1.63 13.50 -5.84
N LYS A 13 -1.81 14.49 -6.72
CA LYS A 13 -3.06 15.25 -6.93
C LYS A 13 -3.42 16.13 -5.72
N GLU A 14 -4.51 16.88 -5.86
CA GLU A 14 -5.01 17.83 -4.86
C GLU A 14 -6.47 17.55 -4.48
N GLY A 15 -6.87 18.11 -3.33
CA GLY A 15 -8.22 17.92 -2.78
C GLY A 15 -8.38 16.65 -1.96
N PHE A 16 -9.61 16.14 -1.89
CA PHE A 16 -10.00 15.00 -1.06
C PHE A 16 -9.76 13.64 -1.73
N HIS A 17 -9.62 13.61 -3.06
CA HIS A 17 -9.29 12.40 -3.81
C HIS A 17 -7.85 12.54 -4.35
N ARG A 18 -6.95 11.72 -3.83
CA ARG A 18 -5.51 11.72 -4.13
C ARG A 18 -5.05 10.33 -4.58
N ASP A 19 -3.85 10.24 -5.15
CA ASP A 19 -3.23 8.94 -5.39
C ASP A 19 -2.08 8.73 -4.42
N LEU A 20 -2.09 7.60 -3.72
CA LEU A 20 -0.95 7.15 -2.92
C LEU A 20 0.00 6.38 -3.83
N LEU A 21 1.12 7.01 -4.20
CA LEU A 21 2.21 6.38 -4.94
C LEU A 21 3.21 5.78 -3.94
N VAL A 22 3.50 4.50 -4.09
CA VAL A 22 4.59 3.84 -3.36
C VAL A 22 5.64 3.39 -4.37
N GLN A 23 6.89 3.73 -4.08
CA GLN A 23 8.06 3.31 -4.85
C GLN A 23 9.07 2.63 -3.93
N VAL A 24 9.64 1.53 -4.39
CA VAL A 24 10.67 0.78 -3.68
C VAL A 24 11.84 0.57 -4.64
N GLU A 25 13.03 0.98 -4.22
CA GLU A 25 14.29 0.62 -4.89
C GLU A 25 15.05 -0.36 -4.01
N LEU A 26 15.23 -1.59 -4.50
CA LEU A 26 15.97 -2.63 -3.79
C LEU A 26 17.49 -2.43 -3.96
N GLY A 27 18.24 -2.79 -2.92
CA GLY A 27 19.71 -2.76 -2.96
C GLY A 27 20.33 -3.76 -3.96
N GLU A 28 19.56 -4.77 -4.39
CA GLU A 28 19.96 -5.79 -5.36
C GLU A 28 18.79 -6.14 -6.31
N ASP A 29 19.10 -6.85 -7.40
CA ASP A 29 18.07 -7.33 -8.32
C ASP A 29 17.10 -8.26 -7.59
N ALA A 30 15.80 -8.05 -7.77
CA ALA A 30 14.77 -8.88 -7.16
C ALA A 30 14.78 -10.32 -7.68
N GLY A 31 15.49 -10.66 -8.76
CA GLY A 31 15.67 -12.05 -9.19
C GLY A 31 14.36 -12.81 -9.44
N GLY A 32 13.29 -12.10 -9.83
CA GLY A 32 11.96 -12.67 -10.03
C GLY A 32 11.05 -12.72 -8.79
N CYS A 33 11.46 -12.13 -7.66
CA CYS A 33 10.58 -11.98 -6.49
C CYS A 33 9.43 -11.00 -6.76
N ALA A 34 8.26 -11.29 -6.20
CA ALA A 34 7.18 -10.31 -6.09
C ALA A 34 7.45 -9.34 -4.94
N VAL A 35 7.20 -8.05 -5.17
CA VAL A 35 7.37 -7.00 -4.16
C VAL A 35 6.00 -6.43 -3.81
N ALA A 36 5.73 -6.27 -2.52
CA ALA A 36 4.52 -5.63 -2.02
C ALA A 36 4.85 -4.63 -0.92
N ALA A 37 3.99 -3.62 -0.77
CA ALA A 37 4.04 -2.65 0.30
C ALA A 37 2.80 -2.82 1.19
N ARG A 38 3.01 -3.07 2.49
CA ARG A 38 1.94 -3.08 3.49
C ARG A 38 1.91 -1.74 4.21
N THR A 39 0.80 -1.03 4.13
CA THR A 39 0.60 0.25 4.84
C THR A 39 -0.65 0.20 5.69
N ARG A 40 -0.60 0.85 6.86
CA ARG A 40 -1.77 1.11 7.69
C ARG A 40 -2.30 2.50 7.32
N LEU A 41 -3.51 2.53 6.79
CA LEU A 41 -4.24 3.76 6.51
C LEU A 41 -4.96 4.19 7.80
N PRO A 42 -4.65 5.37 8.36
CA PRO A 42 -5.34 5.88 9.54
C PRO A 42 -6.79 6.26 9.21
N PRO A 43 -7.67 6.43 10.22
CA PRO A 43 -9.10 6.69 10.00
C PRO A 43 -9.38 7.94 9.14
N GLY A 44 -8.46 8.90 9.04
CA GLY A 44 -8.62 10.10 8.22
C GLY A 44 -8.56 9.88 6.71
N ILE A 45 -8.19 8.68 6.25
CA ILE A 45 -8.04 8.35 4.82
C ILE A 45 -8.47 6.91 4.53
N TYR A 46 -8.99 6.64 3.35
CA TYR A 46 -9.39 5.29 2.94
C TYR A 46 -9.23 5.06 1.45
N VAL A 47 -9.23 3.79 1.03
CA VAL A 47 -9.36 3.40 -0.38
C VAL A 47 -10.82 3.02 -0.60
N ASP A 48 -11.46 3.59 -1.63
CA ASP A 48 -12.82 3.20 -2.00
C ASP A 48 -12.78 1.78 -2.60
N PRO A 49 -13.48 0.79 -2.00
CA PRO A 49 -13.45 -0.59 -2.47
C PRO A 49 -14.09 -0.77 -3.86
N TYR A 50 -15.06 0.07 -4.24
CA TYR A 50 -15.71 0.01 -5.55
C TYR A 50 -14.82 0.58 -6.66
N GLU A 51 -14.10 1.66 -6.37
CA GLU A 51 -13.09 2.20 -7.26
C GLU A 51 -11.93 1.20 -7.43
N LEU A 52 -11.45 0.65 -6.32
CA LEU A 52 -10.39 -0.37 -6.34
C LEU A 52 -10.77 -1.58 -7.19
N ALA A 53 -12.00 -2.10 -7.03
CA ALA A 53 -12.49 -3.23 -7.83
C ALA A 53 -12.48 -2.90 -9.34
N THR A 54 -12.83 -1.68 -9.71
CA THR A 54 -12.78 -1.21 -11.11
C THR A 54 -11.34 -1.16 -11.63
N LEU A 55 -10.40 -0.64 -10.84
CA LEU A 55 -8.99 -0.60 -11.22
C LEU A 55 -8.39 -2.00 -11.37
N GLN A 56 -8.77 -2.94 -10.50
CA GLN A 56 -8.35 -4.34 -10.58
C GLN A 56 -8.92 -5.04 -11.81
N LEU A 57 -10.18 -4.78 -12.16
CA LEU A 57 -10.81 -5.30 -13.38
C LEU A 57 -10.03 -4.88 -14.65
N HIS A 58 -9.46 -3.68 -14.64
CA HIS A 58 -8.66 -3.14 -15.75
C HIS A 58 -7.15 -3.39 -15.61
N ASN A 59 -6.71 -4.19 -14.62
CA ASN A 59 -5.30 -4.47 -14.31
C ASN A 59 -4.44 -3.21 -14.10
N LEU A 60 -5.03 -2.12 -13.61
CA LEU A 60 -4.33 -0.86 -13.36
C LEU A 60 -3.64 -0.83 -12.01
N THR A 61 -4.14 -1.58 -11.03
CA THR A 61 -3.54 -1.75 -9.71
C THR A 61 -3.87 -3.11 -9.13
N LYS A 62 -3.04 -3.60 -8.21
CA LYS A 62 -3.23 -4.86 -7.50
C LYS A 62 -3.09 -4.59 -6.01
N ALA A 63 -4.21 -4.63 -5.28
CA ALA A 63 -4.19 -4.40 -3.85
C ALA A 63 -5.23 -5.23 -3.10
N VAL A 64 -5.00 -5.42 -1.80
CA VAL A 64 -5.94 -6.07 -0.88
C VAL A 64 -6.14 -5.16 0.33
N LEU A 65 -7.39 -5.01 0.75
CA LEU A 65 -7.79 -4.26 1.94
C LEU A 65 -8.12 -5.22 3.08
N THR A 66 -7.81 -4.82 4.32
CA THR A 66 -8.22 -5.55 5.53
C THR A 66 -8.61 -4.54 6.62
N PRO A 67 -9.90 -4.49 7.02
CA PRO A 67 -11.02 -5.25 6.45
C PRO A 67 -11.29 -4.88 4.98
N ASP A 68 -11.91 -5.79 4.24
CA ASP A 68 -12.34 -5.60 2.85
C ASP A 68 -13.62 -4.74 2.75
N VAL A 69 -14.36 -4.62 3.86
CA VAL A 69 -15.50 -3.71 3.99
C VAL A 69 -15.05 -2.37 4.56
N VAL A 70 -15.20 -1.31 3.76
CA VAL A 70 -14.95 0.08 4.15
C VAL A 70 -16.26 0.85 4.04
N ASP A 71 -16.73 1.41 5.17
CA ASP A 71 -17.83 2.37 5.17
C ASP A 71 -17.31 3.68 4.56
N VAL A 72 -17.75 4.02 3.35
CA VAL A 72 -17.30 5.21 2.62
C VAL A 72 -17.94 6.50 3.15
N GLU A 73 -19.03 6.39 3.92
CA GLU A 73 -19.79 7.53 4.46
C GLU A 73 -19.37 7.88 5.89
N ALA A 74 -18.73 6.94 6.60
CA ALA A 74 -18.24 7.18 7.95
C ALA A 74 -17.28 8.39 8.02
N PRO A 75 -17.45 9.32 8.98
CA PRO A 75 -16.45 10.33 9.26
C PRO A 75 -15.23 9.73 9.97
N GLU A 76 -14.11 10.46 9.98
CA GLU A 76 -12.84 10.02 10.56
C GLU A 76 -12.99 9.47 12.00
N TYR A 77 -13.71 10.18 12.88
CA TYR A 77 -13.88 9.82 14.29
C TYR A 77 -14.77 8.59 14.57
N LEU A 78 -15.39 8.02 13.53
CA LEU A 78 -16.13 6.74 13.60
C LEU A 78 -15.47 5.65 12.75
N ALA A 79 -14.53 6.02 11.87
CA ALA A 79 -13.82 5.10 11.02
C ALA A 79 -12.75 4.34 11.81
N ARG A 80 -12.26 3.25 11.21
CA ARG A 80 -11.17 2.44 11.74
C ARG A 80 -10.06 2.39 10.71
N ASP A 81 -8.86 2.11 11.19
CA ASP A 81 -7.71 1.89 10.34
C ASP A 81 -7.94 0.72 9.38
N VAL A 82 -7.40 0.85 8.17
CA VAL A 82 -7.44 -0.17 7.13
C VAL A 82 -6.02 -0.57 6.78
N VAL A 83 -5.73 -1.85 6.74
CA VAL A 83 -4.46 -2.36 6.22
C VAL A 83 -4.60 -2.52 4.71
N LEU A 84 -3.71 -1.87 3.98
CA LEU A 84 -3.58 -1.96 2.53
C LEU A 84 -2.31 -2.75 2.20
N LEU A 85 -2.47 -3.85 1.49
CA LEU A 85 -1.37 -4.59 0.86
C LEU A 85 -1.36 -4.28 -0.64
N LEU A 86 -0.38 -3.51 -1.09
CA LEU A 86 -0.24 -3.05 -2.47
C LEU A 86 0.88 -3.83 -3.17
N PHE A 87 0.56 -4.55 -4.24
CA PHE A 87 1.56 -5.25 -5.05
C PHE A 87 2.19 -4.28 -6.03
N LEU A 88 3.53 -4.24 -6.03
CA LEU A 88 4.31 -3.31 -6.84
C LEU A 88 4.79 -3.98 -8.11
N GLU A 89 4.71 -3.27 -9.22
CA GLU A 89 5.17 -3.74 -10.53
C GLU A 89 6.56 -3.17 -10.83
N PRO A 90 7.44 -3.93 -11.51
CA PRO A 90 8.77 -3.46 -11.86
C PRO A 90 8.72 -2.33 -12.89
N GLU A 91 9.62 -1.35 -12.74
CA GLU A 91 9.76 -0.28 -13.72
C GLU A 91 10.65 -0.72 -14.90
N ALA A 92 10.18 -0.47 -16.13
CA ALA A 92 10.85 -0.93 -17.35
C ALA A 92 12.31 -0.45 -17.51
N ARG A 93 12.69 0.66 -16.88
CA ARG A 93 14.03 1.27 -16.98
C ARG A 93 14.92 1.01 -15.76
N CYS A 94 14.39 0.39 -14.71
CA CYS A 94 15.11 0.12 -13.47
C CYS A 94 14.67 -1.25 -12.92
N PRO A 95 15.46 -2.31 -13.14
CA PRO A 95 15.12 -3.67 -12.70
C PRO A 95 14.94 -3.82 -11.18
N ARG A 96 15.48 -2.87 -10.40
CA ARG A 96 15.41 -2.84 -8.93
C ARG A 96 14.32 -1.92 -8.41
N CYS A 97 13.65 -1.18 -9.28
CA CYS A 97 12.63 -0.21 -8.91
C CYS A 97 11.25 -0.82 -9.15
N PHE A 98 10.42 -0.72 -8.12
CA PHE A 98 9.06 -1.21 -8.13
C PHE A 98 8.13 -0.08 -7.74
N ARG A 99 6.97 -0.01 -8.37
CA ARG A 99 5.98 1.00 -8.01
C ARG A 99 4.55 0.53 -8.21
N ALA A 100 3.65 1.13 -7.46
CA ALA A 100 2.22 1.10 -7.72
C ALA A 100 1.56 2.33 -7.11
N ALA A 101 0.38 2.65 -7.64
CA ALA A 101 -0.46 3.70 -7.09
C ALA A 101 -1.86 3.15 -6.78
N VAL A 102 -2.50 3.73 -5.78
CA VAL A 102 -3.89 3.45 -5.41
C VAL A 102 -4.60 4.76 -5.06
N PRO A 103 -5.85 4.97 -5.51
CA PRO A 103 -6.61 6.14 -5.12
C PRO A 103 -6.97 6.07 -3.64
N VAL A 104 -6.83 7.19 -2.97
CA VAL A 104 -7.14 7.38 -1.56
C VAL A 104 -8.00 8.63 -1.38
N HIS A 105 -8.92 8.53 -0.43
CA HIS A 105 -9.95 9.52 -0.16
C HIS A 105 -9.84 10.01 1.27
N ALA A 106 -9.74 11.32 1.46
CA ALA A 106 -9.76 11.94 2.78
C ALA A 106 -11.19 11.89 3.36
N ARG A 107 -11.30 11.64 4.66
CA ARG A 107 -12.58 11.65 5.37
C ARG A 107 -12.89 13.02 5.94
N TYR A 108 -14.17 13.28 6.18
CA TYR A 108 -14.58 14.41 6.99
C TYR A 108 -14.12 14.23 8.43
N HIS A 109 -13.43 15.24 8.95
CA HIS A 109 -12.97 15.30 10.33
C HIS A 109 -13.95 16.08 11.20
N ARG A 110 -13.83 15.92 12.52
CA ARG A 110 -14.63 16.73 13.46
C ARG A 110 -14.31 18.22 13.29
N PRO A 111 -15.30 19.12 13.39
CA PRO A 111 -15.03 20.55 13.48
C PRO A 111 -14.06 20.84 14.63
N ALA A 112 -12.98 21.56 14.34
CA ALA A 112 -11.98 21.95 15.32
C ALA A 112 -12.08 23.45 15.62
N GLN A 113 -11.90 23.81 16.89
CA GLN A 113 -11.84 25.22 17.28
C GLN A 113 -10.38 25.71 17.16
N GLY A 114 -10.16 26.74 16.35
CA GLY A 114 -8.85 27.39 16.23
C GLY A 114 -7.89 26.79 15.21
N THR A 115 -8.25 25.69 14.54
CA THR A 115 -7.50 25.14 13.40
C THR A 115 -8.42 25.03 12.17
N ARG A 116 -7.83 25.19 10.98
CA ARG A 116 -8.55 25.06 9.70
C ARG A 116 -8.28 23.73 9.00
N GLU A 117 -7.30 22.99 9.48
CA GLU A 117 -6.75 21.80 8.86
C GLU A 117 -6.70 20.67 9.89
N ALA A 118 -6.87 19.45 9.39
CA ALA A 118 -6.66 18.22 10.14
C ALA A 118 -5.42 17.52 9.59
N LEU A 119 -4.55 17.05 10.48
CA LEU A 119 -3.36 16.31 10.10
C LEU A 119 -3.68 14.81 10.04
N VAL A 120 -3.42 14.20 8.88
CA VAL A 120 -3.47 12.75 8.71
C VAL A 120 -2.04 12.26 8.49
N VAL A 121 -1.52 11.51 9.45
CA VAL A 121 -0.14 10.99 9.39
C VAL A 121 -0.15 9.60 8.77
N LEU A 122 0.51 9.45 7.63
CA LEU A 122 0.76 8.14 7.02
C LEU A 122 2.11 7.61 7.48
N GLU A 123 2.11 6.40 8.04
CA GLU A 123 3.34 5.70 8.39
C GLU A 123 4.00 5.11 7.15
N SER A 124 5.33 5.05 7.17
CA SER A 124 6.10 4.41 6.11
C SER A 124 5.66 2.95 5.93
N PRO A 125 5.48 2.49 4.68
CA PRO A 125 5.02 1.13 4.44
C PRO A 125 6.11 0.12 4.76
N GLU A 126 5.68 -1.06 5.18
CA GLU A 126 6.55 -2.24 5.29
C GLU A 126 6.69 -2.89 3.92
N VAL A 127 7.93 -3.12 3.49
CA VAL A 127 8.21 -3.81 2.22
C VAL A 127 8.26 -5.31 2.46
N LEU A 128 7.49 -6.04 1.66
CA LEU A 128 7.43 -7.49 1.67
C LEU A 128 7.99 -8.03 0.34
N LEU A 129 8.91 -8.98 0.43
CA LEU A 129 9.44 -9.70 -0.73
C LEU A 129 9.00 -11.16 -0.68
N CYS A 130 8.46 -11.66 -1.79
CA CYS A 130 8.10 -13.06 -1.96
C CYS A 130 8.87 -13.66 -3.14
N CYS A 131 9.90 -14.44 -2.83
CA CYS A 131 10.81 -15.03 -3.80
C CYS A 131 10.48 -16.49 -4.01
N CYS A 132 10.03 -16.87 -5.21
CA CYS A 132 9.91 -18.27 -5.58
C CYS A 132 11.24 -18.71 -6.19
N HIS A 133 12.12 -19.36 -5.42
CA HIS A 133 13.25 -20.08 -6.01
C HIS A 133 12.67 -21.28 -6.77
N GLY A 134 12.93 -21.35 -8.07
CA GLY A 134 12.40 -22.41 -8.92
C GLY A 134 12.88 -23.79 -8.45
N GLU A 135 11.98 -24.53 -7.79
CA GLU A 135 11.45 -25.80 -8.27
C GLU A 135 10.01 -25.94 -7.76
N ILE A 136 9.12 -26.32 -8.68
CA ILE A 136 7.70 -26.52 -8.42
C ILE A 136 7.55 -27.80 -7.60
N LEU A 137 7.13 -27.68 -6.34
CA LEU A 137 6.25 -28.66 -5.72
C LEU A 137 5.05 -27.90 -5.16
N ILE A 138 3.89 -28.18 -5.74
CA ILE A 138 2.61 -27.75 -5.19
C ILE A 138 2.49 -28.45 -3.84
N ASP A 139 2.71 -27.72 -2.75
CA ASP A 139 2.17 -28.09 -1.46
C ASP A 139 1.49 -26.87 -0.83
N VAL A 140 0.20 -27.04 -0.60
CA VAL A 140 -0.70 -26.04 -0.03
C VAL A 140 -0.38 -25.92 1.45
N LEU A 141 0.67 -25.21 1.85
CA LEU A 141 0.91 -24.84 3.25
C LEU A 141 2.03 -23.78 3.40
N GLY A 142 1.64 -22.57 3.79
CA GLY A 142 2.40 -21.71 4.70
C GLY A 142 3.75 -21.16 4.21
N CYS A 143 3.75 -19.92 3.73
CA CYS A 143 4.95 -19.08 3.74
C CYS A 143 5.27 -18.75 5.22
N PHE A 144 6.14 -19.54 5.86
CA PHE A 144 6.56 -19.31 7.24
C PHE A 144 7.61 -18.19 7.29
N LEU A 145 7.25 -17.07 7.92
CA LEU A 145 8.17 -16.04 8.39
C LEU A 145 9.00 -16.62 9.54
N THR A 146 10.29 -16.89 9.31
CA THR A 146 11.24 -17.11 10.40
C THR A 146 11.74 -15.75 10.91
N LEU A 147 11.19 -15.27 12.04
CA LEU A 147 11.89 -14.29 12.88
C LEU A 147 12.94 -15.05 13.71
N SER A 148 14.20 -14.64 13.61
CA SER A 148 15.19 -14.95 14.65
C SER A 148 15.20 -13.82 15.67
N LEU A 149 15.05 -14.19 16.94
CA LEU A 149 15.14 -13.32 18.13
C LEU A 149 16.52 -12.69 18.28
#